data_AF-A0A3C1ZSR4-F1
#
_entry.id   AF-A0A3C1ZSR4-F1
#
_cell.length_a   1.000
_cell.length_b   1.000
_cell.length_c   1.000
_cell.angle_alpha   90.00
_cell.angle_beta   90.00
_cell.angle_gamma   90.00
#
_symmetry.space_group_name_H-M   'P 1'
#
loop_
_entity.id
_entity.type
_entity.pdbx_description
1 polymer ?
#
loop_
_entity_poly.entity_id
_entity_poly.type
_entity_poly.pdbx_seq_one_letter_code
_entity_poly.pdbx_strand_id
1 'polypeptide(L)'
;RRTGQNLPSWEGTLLKGLGEVVPLLLSGLLLIISWHTIQEWTYPAAVALIVLLLGWGRWFRTQNTVGWSFVPLLILATGWVVAANEADSFRVSEYPRYGQAVVFCVLLALWGFQLLFARYKHTGHSTYPLAQFFRQVFSLAIPILIPLAFPETASEWIGTHLWLAVLVGYGLYRAKPYASLRVLLVVLALVGTAFIFVPSPVAYATPLAVLGISALIMVAEKAWRESNWNTTTLQPLLHLLPYCIAFSIGELVLLLLQPLNDTMLSAIPQVGWTAASVLWISIMASQRLSFIRHQLPTVLVIGILLAYSSALVSLVDTFIEMPNHTYVRLMIGFSGLFMGVWTYLFVNRGPWYTPEKPQRWNRHMVGYQLLWVPVYLTAFSIVGNITGALWSFFMVAQGIVLLFLALRRKSVLLNRTAVFFFGVSLLKIVFWDTRSFATVQKVLVLIGIGVLLLIGAFLFVRLRKRMEEAPTEETVARKEP
;
A
#
# COMPACT_ATOMS: atom_id res chain seq x y z
N ARG A 1 -8.55 41.68 -41.75
CA ARG A 1 -7.90 41.95 -43.06
C ARG A 1 -8.70 43.04 -43.76
N ARG A 2 -8.41 44.31 -43.47
CA ARG A 2 -8.73 45.55 -44.21
C ARG A 2 -8.06 46.66 -43.39
N THR A 3 -7.45 47.63 -44.07
CA THR A 3 -6.49 48.65 -43.57
C THR A 3 -5.02 48.22 -43.56
N GLY A 4 -4.50 47.93 -44.76
CA GLY A 4 -3.08 48.16 -45.07
C GLY A 4 -2.89 49.59 -45.55
N GLN A 5 -3.36 50.57 -44.77
CA GLN A 5 -2.87 51.94 -44.91
C GLN A 5 -1.60 52.01 -44.06
N ASN A 6 -0.49 52.43 -44.67
CA ASN A 6 0.75 52.73 -43.97
C ASN A 6 0.47 53.89 -43.02
N LEU A 7 -0.04 53.58 -41.82
CA LEU A 7 -0.10 54.53 -40.72
C LEU A 7 1.31 55.09 -40.51
N PRO A 8 1.47 56.41 -40.31
CA PRO A 8 2.75 56.97 -39.94
C PRO A 8 3.31 56.22 -38.72
N SER A 9 4.64 56.02 -38.68
CA SER A 9 5.30 55.12 -37.73
C SER A 9 4.95 55.39 -36.26
N TRP A 10 4.66 56.64 -35.92
CA TRP A 10 4.24 57.05 -34.57
C TRP A 10 2.81 56.56 -34.24
N GLU A 11 1.84 56.64 -35.16
CA GLU A 11 0.47 56.14 -34.94
C GLU A 11 0.45 54.62 -34.77
N GLY A 12 1.23 53.90 -35.58
CA GLY A 12 1.35 52.44 -35.44
C GLY A 12 1.95 52.03 -34.08
N THR A 13 2.88 52.82 -33.55
CA THR A 13 3.50 52.58 -32.23
C THR A 13 2.53 52.93 -31.10
N LEU A 14 1.80 54.04 -31.22
CA LEU A 14 0.82 54.51 -30.25
C LEU A 14 -0.38 53.55 -30.17
N LEU A 15 -0.86 53.04 -31.30
CA LEU A 15 -1.96 52.08 -31.38
C LEU A 15 -1.57 50.71 -30.81
N LYS A 16 -0.32 50.28 -30.98
CA LYS A 16 0.23 49.10 -30.30
C LYS A 16 0.34 49.31 -28.78
N GLY A 17 0.84 50.48 -28.35
CA GLY A 17 0.96 50.83 -26.94
C GLY A 17 -0.40 50.87 -26.24
N LEU A 18 -1.38 51.56 -26.82
CA LEU A 18 -2.75 51.61 -26.33
C LEU A 18 -3.41 50.23 -26.34
N GLY A 19 -3.16 49.43 -27.38
CA GLY A 19 -3.65 48.06 -27.46
C GLY A 19 -3.22 47.19 -26.27
N GLU A 20 -2.05 47.45 -25.68
CA GLU A 20 -1.53 46.76 -24.50
C GLU A 20 -2.03 47.37 -23.17
N VAL A 21 -2.10 48.69 -23.06
CA VAL A 21 -2.42 49.39 -21.79
C VAL A 21 -3.93 49.42 -21.51
N VAL A 22 -4.75 49.65 -22.53
CA VAL A 22 -6.22 49.72 -22.39
C VAL A 22 -6.84 48.46 -21.77
N PRO A 23 -6.56 47.22 -22.23
CA PRO A 23 -7.15 46.04 -21.63
C PRO A 23 -6.75 45.84 -20.17
N LEU A 24 -5.54 46.28 -19.79
CA LEU A 24 -5.08 46.24 -18.39
C LEU A 24 -5.89 47.19 -17.52
N LEU A 25 -6.01 48.46 -17.92
CA LEU A 25 -6.81 49.45 -17.21
C LEU A 25 -8.29 49.02 -17.10
N LEU A 26 -8.87 48.52 -18.19
CA LEU A 26 -10.23 48.01 -18.20
C LEU A 26 -10.40 46.82 -17.25
N SER A 27 -9.44 45.89 -17.21
CA SER A 27 -9.48 44.75 -16.29
C SER A 27 -9.41 45.19 -14.82
N GLY A 28 -8.57 46.19 -14.50
CA GLY A 28 -8.48 46.77 -13.17
C GLY A 28 -9.77 47.48 -12.75
N LEU A 29 -10.34 48.31 -13.64
CA LEU A 29 -11.62 48.96 -13.41
C LEU A 29 -12.75 47.94 -13.20
N LEU A 30 -12.78 46.88 -14.02
CA LEU A 30 -13.76 45.80 -13.88
C LEU A 30 -13.64 45.14 -12.51
N LEU A 31 -12.43 44.83 -12.04
CA LEU A 31 -12.20 44.24 -10.72
C LEU A 31 -12.66 45.17 -9.60
N ILE A 32 -12.37 46.47 -9.66
CA ILE A 32 -12.80 47.46 -8.66
C ILE A 32 -14.32 47.56 -8.62
N ILE A 33 -14.96 47.66 -9.79
CA ILE A 33 -16.42 47.74 -9.89
C ILE A 33 -17.05 46.43 -9.40
N SER A 34 -16.53 45.28 -9.78
CA SER A 34 -16.99 43.98 -9.30
C SER A 34 -16.85 43.89 -7.78
N TRP A 35 -15.72 44.30 -7.21
CA TRP A 35 -15.53 44.28 -5.76
C TRP A 35 -16.58 45.11 -5.02
N HIS A 36 -16.88 46.31 -5.52
CA HIS A 36 -17.91 47.16 -4.90
C HIS A 36 -19.34 46.69 -5.12
N THR A 37 -19.62 45.91 -6.17
CA THR A 37 -20.99 45.49 -6.51
C THR A 37 -21.35 44.10 -6.01
N ILE A 38 -20.42 43.15 -6.11
CA ILE A 38 -20.63 41.73 -5.81
C ILE A 38 -19.66 41.18 -4.76
N GLN A 39 -18.79 42.02 -4.18
CA GLN A 39 -17.90 41.68 -3.05
C GLN A 39 -17.06 40.42 -3.34
N GLU A 40 -17.11 39.38 -2.51
CA GLU A 40 -16.29 38.17 -2.62
C GLU A 40 -16.61 37.35 -3.88
N TRP A 41 -17.77 37.55 -4.52
CA TRP A 41 -18.08 36.97 -5.82
C TRP A 41 -17.24 37.54 -6.96
N THR A 42 -16.46 38.58 -6.70
CA THR A 42 -15.44 39.09 -7.62
C THR A 42 -14.35 38.06 -7.90
N TYR A 43 -13.99 37.24 -6.92
CA TYR A 43 -12.97 36.21 -7.09
C TYR A 43 -13.33 35.21 -8.20
N PRO A 44 -14.47 34.48 -8.15
CA PRO A 44 -14.82 33.55 -9.22
C PRO A 44 -15.07 34.26 -10.56
N ALA A 45 -15.52 35.52 -10.55
CA ALA A 45 -15.69 36.34 -11.75
C ALA A 45 -14.36 36.63 -12.49
N ALA A 46 -13.21 36.54 -11.80
CA ALA A 46 -11.90 36.75 -12.40
C ALA A 46 -11.60 35.77 -13.56
N VAL A 47 -12.27 34.61 -13.64
CA VAL A 47 -12.17 33.71 -14.80
C VAL A 47 -12.61 34.40 -16.11
N ALA A 48 -13.60 35.29 -16.06
CA ALA A 48 -14.06 36.03 -17.23
C ALA A 48 -12.94 36.93 -17.78
N LEU A 49 -12.12 37.50 -16.90
CA LEU A 49 -10.97 38.34 -17.30
C LEU A 49 -9.92 37.55 -18.07
N ILE A 50 -9.71 36.27 -17.74
CA ILE A 50 -8.81 35.39 -18.49
C ILE A 50 -9.26 35.28 -19.94
N VAL A 51 -10.55 35.02 -20.16
CA VAL A 51 -11.14 34.90 -21.50
C VAL A 51 -11.09 36.24 -22.24
N LEU A 52 -11.41 37.34 -21.58
CA LEU A 52 -11.40 38.68 -22.16
C LEU A 52 -9.99 39.09 -22.61
N LEU A 53 -8.98 38.93 -21.76
CA LEU A 53 -7.59 39.29 -22.05
C LEU A 53 -7.01 38.44 -23.21
N LEU A 54 -7.30 37.14 -23.25
CA LEU A 54 -6.90 36.27 -24.37
C LEU A 54 -7.62 36.63 -25.67
N GLY A 55 -8.92 36.94 -25.60
CA GLY A 55 -9.70 37.42 -26.74
C GLY A 55 -9.15 38.74 -27.30
N TRP A 56 -8.79 39.67 -26.42
CA TRP A 56 -8.18 40.95 -26.77
C TRP A 56 -6.82 40.77 -27.44
N GLY A 57 -5.97 39.91 -26.84
CA GLY A 57 -4.66 39.54 -27.38
C GLY A 57 -4.73 39.04 -28.83
N ARG A 58 -5.76 38.25 -29.17
CA ARG A 58 -5.99 37.81 -30.55
C ARG A 58 -6.42 38.95 -31.47
N TRP A 59 -7.36 39.80 -31.03
CA TRP A 59 -7.93 40.84 -31.88
C TRP A 59 -6.89 41.91 -32.23
N PHE A 60 -6.14 42.37 -31.24
CA PHE A 60 -5.16 43.45 -31.41
C PHE A 60 -3.72 42.95 -31.63
N ARG A 61 -3.49 41.63 -31.62
CA ARG A 61 -2.17 40.98 -31.78
C ARG A 61 -1.14 41.48 -30.75
N THR A 62 -1.60 41.72 -29.53
CA THR A 62 -0.76 42.15 -28.41
C THR A 62 -0.09 40.96 -27.74
N GLN A 63 1.19 41.11 -27.39
CA GLN A 63 1.98 40.04 -26.80
C GLN A 63 1.95 40.07 -25.27
N ASN A 64 2.01 41.25 -24.67
CA ASN A 64 2.06 41.37 -23.21
C ASN A 64 0.69 41.08 -22.61
N THR A 65 -0.39 41.53 -23.23
CA THR A 65 -1.78 41.28 -22.80
C THR A 65 -2.08 39.78 -22.62
N VAL A 66 -1.51 38.93 -23.49
CA VAL A 66 -1.63 37.47 -23.38
C VAL A 66 -0.92 36.95 -22.12
N GLY A 67 0.23 37.53 -21.75
CA GLY A 67 0.91 37.23 -20.48
C GLY A 67 0.10 37.70 -19.27
N TRP A 68 -0.54 38.86 -19.35
CA TRP A 68 -1.40 39.37 -18.28
C TRP A 68 -2.65 38.53 -18.03
N SER A 69 -3.05 37.67 -18.97
CA SER A 69 -4.14 36.70 -18.77
C SER A 69 -3.89 35.73 -17.61
N PHE A 70 -2.64 35.56 -17.15
CA PHE A 70 -2.31 34.74 -15.98
C PHE A 70 -2.53 35.46 -14.65
N VAL A 71 -2.59 36.79 -14.59
CA VAL A 71 -2.79 37.53 -13.33
C VAL A 71 -4.13 37.21 -12.65
N PRO A 72 -5.26 37.05 -13.37
CA PRO A 72 -6.49 36.57 -12.76
C PRO A 72 -6.38 35.22 -12.03
N LEU A 73 -5.40 34.36 -12.35
CA LEU A 73 -5.14 33.15 -11.55
C LEU A 73 -4.65 33.49 -10.14
N LEU A 74 -3.86 34.55 -9.98
CA LEU A 74 -3.43 35.02 -8.66
C LEU A 74 -4.62 35.54 -7.86
N ILE A 75 -5.55 36.24 -8.51
CA ILE A 75 -6.79 36.70 -7.88
C ILE A 75 -7.63 35.52 -7.41
N LEU A 76 -7.80 34.50 -8.26
CA LEU A 76 -8.48 33.26 -7.86
C LEU A 76 -7.76 32.56 -6.69
N ALA A 77 -6.42 32.52 -6.70
CA ALA A 77 -5.65 31.95 -5.60
C ALA A 77 -5.85 32.73 -4.29
N THR A 78 -5.89 34.07 -4.34
CA THR A 78 -6.22 34.89 -3.16
C THR A 78 -7.64 34.64 -2.66
N GLY A 79 -8.61 34.48 -3.56
CA GLY A 79 -9.98 34.13 -3.18
C GLY A 79 -10.08 32.77 -2.49
N TRP A 80 -9.28 31.79 -2.91
CA TRP A 80 -9.18 30.51 -2.21
C TRP A 80 -8.57 30.71 -0.81
N VAL A 81 -7.45 31.43 -0.67
CA VAL A 81 -6.82 31.67 0.64
C VAL A 81 -7.78 32.41 1.59
N VAL A 82 -8.52 33.40 1.11
CA VAL A 82 -9.53 34.12 1.90
C VAL A 82 -10.64 33.17 2.34
N ALA A 83 -11.17 32.34 1.44
CA ALA A 83 -12.19 31.34 1.79
C ALA A 83 -11.69 30.30 2.80
N ALA A 84 -10.42 29.89 2.70
CA ALA A 84 -9.79 28.97 3.65
C ALA A 84 -9.64 29.60 5.04
N ASN A 85 -9.22 30.86 5.10
CA ASN A 85 -9.10 31.59 6.36
C ASN A 85 -10.48 31.85 7.01
N GLU A 86 -11.51 32.15 6.22
CA GLU A 86 -12.86 32.34 6.72
C GLU A 86 -13.46 31.05 7.29
N ALA A 87 -13.15 29.90 6.67
CA ALA A 87 -13.56 28.58 7.13
C ALA A 87 -12.66 27.99 8.23
N ASP A 88 -11.52 28.63 8.55
CA ASP A 88 -10.44 28.10 9.40
C ASP A 88 -10.03 26.66 9.05
N SER A 89 -10.04 26.35 7.75
CA SER A 89 -9.90 24.98 7.25
C SER A 89 -9.40 24.95 5.81
N PHE A 90 -8.78 23.82 5.42
CA PHE A 90 -8.43 23.55 4.01
C PHE A 90 -9.47 22.68 3.29
N ARG A 91 -10.58 22.36 3.93
CA ARG A 91 -11.64 21.53 3.36
C ARG A 91 -12.58 22.38 2.53
N VAL A 92 -12.70 22.01 1.25
CA VAL A 92 -13.51 22.77 0.29
C VAL A 92 -15.00 22.72 0.64
N SER A 93 -15.45 21.65 1.28
CA SER A 93 -16.82 21.48 1.75
C SER A 93 -17.26 22.52 2.79
N GLU A 94 -16.32 23.02 3.59
CA GLU A 94 -16.55 24.00 4.67
C GLU A 94 -16.47 25.44 4.16
N TYR A 95 -16.01 25.65 2.92
CA TYR A 95 -15.89 26.99 2.36
C TYR A 95 -17.25 27.65 2.14
N PRO A 96 -17.34 28.98 2.27
CA PRO A 96 -18.51 29.73 1.81
C PRO A 96 -18.77 29.46 0.33
N ARG A 97 -20.02 29.66 -0.12
CA ARG A 97 -20.44 29.34 -1.50
C ARG A 97 -19.56 29.99 -2.58
N TYR A 98 -19.08 31.21 -2.34
CA TYR A 98 -18.16 31.88 -3.26
C TYR A 98 -16.81 31.15 -3.31
N GLY A 99 -16.29 30.67 -2.16
CA GLY A 99 -15.04 29.93 -2.07
C GLY A 99 -15.09 28.58 -2.79
N GLN A 100 -16.21 27.86 -2.66
CA GLN A 100 -16.47 26.64 -3.45
C GLN A 100 -16.47 26.94 -4.96
N ALA A 101 -17.13 28.05 -5.36
CA ALA A 101 -17.12 28.52 -6.74
C ALA A 101 -15.71 28.93 -7.21
N VAL A 102 -14.89 29.54 -6.35
CA VAL A 102 -13.48 29.87 -6.65
C VAL A 102 -12.67 28.61 -6.93
N VAL A 103 -12.76 27.57 -6.10
CA VAL A 103 -12.03 26.30 -6.34
C VAL A 103 -12.44 25.68 -7.68
N PHE A 104 -13.74 25.67 -7.99
CA PHE A 104 -14.22 25.24 -9.29
C PHE A 104 -13.67 26.10 -10.45
N CYS A 105 -13.66 27.41 -10.29
CA CYS A 105 -13.12 28.37 -11.25
C CYS A 105 -11.60 28.21 -11.45
N VAL A 106 -10.82 27.95 -10.39
CA VAL A 106 -9.39 27.63 -10.46
C VAL A 106 -9.19 26.37 -11.29
N LEU A 107 -9.92 25.30 -10.98
CA LEU A 107 -9.86 24.05 -11.73
C LEU A 107 -10.20 24.25 -13.21
N LEU A 108 -11.29 24.96 -13.49
CA LEU A 108 -11.72 25.27 -14.86
C LEU A 108 -10.68 26.11 -15.60
N ALA A 109 -10.07 27.10 -14.94
CA ALA A 109 -9.01 27.91 -15.51
C ALA A 109 -7.78 27.06 -15.83
N LEU A 110 -7.26 26.30 -14.86
CA LEU A 110 -6.07 25.44 -15.02
C LEU A 110 -6.23 24.43 -16.17
N TRP A 111 -7.41 23.84 -16.33
CA TRP A 111 -7.72 22.95 -17.46
C TRP A 111 -7.92 23.71 -18.78
N GLY A 112 -8.68 24.80 -18.73
CA GLY A 112 -9.14 25.57 -19.88
C GLY A 112 -8.05 26.41 -20.52
N PHE A 113 -6.99 26.79 -19.79
CA PHE A 113 -5.93 27.67 -20.29
C PHE A 113 -5.31 27.17 -21.60
N GLN A 114 -4.90 25.89 -21.66
CA GLN A 114 -4.31 25.34 -22.88
C GLN A 114 -5.32 25.33 -24.05
N LEU A 115 -6.59 25.04 -23.77
CA LEU A 115 -7.66 25.03 -24.78
C LEU A 115 -7.94 26.43 -25.31
N LEU A 116 -7.96 27.43 -24.44
CA LEU A 116 -8.13 28.83 -24.82
C LEU A 116 -6.96 29.31 -25.68
N PHE A 117 -5.72 29.03 -25.27
CA PHE A 117 -4.54 29.37 -26.08
C PHE A 117 -4.57 28.71 -27.47
N ALA A 118 -4.96 27.44 -27.56
CA ALA A 118 -5.10 26.74 -28.83
C ALA A 118 -6.22 27.35 -29.70
N ARG A 119 -7.39 27.61 -29.11
CA ARG A 119 -8.55 28.22 -29.79
C ARG A 119 -8.23 29.62 -30.31
N TYR A 120 -7.51 30.41 -29.52
CA TYR A 120 -7.10 31.76 -29.89
C TYR A 120 -5.88 31.79 -30.82
N LYS A 121 -5.27 30.63 -31.15
CA LYS A 121 -4.08 30.48 -32.02
C LYS A 121 -2.80 31.11 -31.46
N HIS A 122 -2.63 31.09 -30.13
CA HIS A 122 -1.43 31.57 -29.44
C HIS A 122 -0.39 30.45 -29.17
N THR A 123 -0.39 29.39 -29.98
CA THR A 123 0.51 28.22 -29.77
C THR A 123 2.00 28.54 -29.97
N GLY A 124 2.32 29.57 -30.76
CA GLY A 124 3.70 30.04 -30.95
C GLY A 124 4.17 31.08 -29.93
N HIS A 125 3.36 31.41 -28.93
CA HIS A 125 3.71 32.40 -27.91
C HIS A 125 4.63 31.79 -26.84
N SER A 126 5.55 32.59 -26.29
CA SER A 126 6.50 32.16 -25.25
C SER A 126 5.82 31.63 -23.97
N THR A 127 4.56 32.01 -23.74
CA THR A 127 3.77 31.64 -22.58
C THR A 127 2.94 30.36 -22.79
N TYR A 128 2.91 29.80 -23.99
CA TYR A 128 2.19 28.55 -24.26
C TYR A 128 2.69 27.35 -23.42
N PRO A 129 4.00 27.16 -23.19
CA PRO A 129 4.49 26.12 -22.27
C PRO A 129 3.95 26.26 -20.84
N LEU A 130 3.75 27.50 -20.36
CA LEU A 130 3.15 27.76 -19.05
C LEU A 130 1.69 27.28 -18.99
N ALA A 131 0.91 27.51 -20.06
CA ALA A 131 -0.45 26.99 -20.17
C ALA A 131 -0.50 25.45 -20.20
N GLN A 132 0.51 24.80 -20.80
CA GLN A 132 0.65 23.34 -20.74
C GLN A 132 0.98 22.86 -19.32
N PHE A 133 1.87 23.56 -18.61
CA PHE A 133 2.20 23.28 -17.22
C PHE A 133 0.96 23.36 -16.33
N PHE A 134 0.13 24.39 -16.46
CA PHE A 134 -1.12 24.48 -15.68
C PHE A 134 -2.09 23.32 -15.92
N ARG A 135 -2.13 22.78 -17.14
CA ARG A 135 -2.93 21.58 -17.41
C ARG A 135 -2.37 20.34 -16.72
N GLN A 136 -1.05 20.24 -16.56
CA GLN A 136 -0.44 19.18 -15.75
C GLN A 136 -0.78 19.37 -14.27
N VAL A 137 -0.69 20.60 -13.75
CA VAL A 137 -1.09 20.95 -12.38
C VAL A 137 -2.55 20.60 -12.13
N PHE A 138 -3.45 20.90 -13.08
CA PHE A 138 -4.86 20.49 -13.00
C PHE A 138 -5.02 18.96 -12.85
N SER A 139 -4.31 18.18 -13.67
CA SER A 139 -4.37 16.73 -13.60
C SER A 139 -3.84 16.17 -12.27
N LEU A 140 -2.94 16.88 -11.58
CA LEU A 140 -2.47 16.54 -10.24
C LEU A 140 -3.41 17.01 -9.13
N ALA A 141 -4.07 18.15 -9.33
CA ALA A 141 -4.97 18.74 -8.34
C ALA A 141 -6.24 17.91 -8.15
N ILE A 142 -6.81 17.34 -9.22
CA ILE A 142 -8.07 16.59 -9.13
C ILE A 142 -7.99 15.45 -8.09
N PRO A 143 -7.03 14.51 -8.15
CA PRO A 143 -6.94 13.46 -7.14
C PRO A 143 -6.77 13.99 -5.72
N ILE A 144 -6.01 15.08 -5.54
CA ILE A 144 -5.75 15.67 -4.22
C ILE A 144 -7.00 16.33 -3.63
N LEU A 145 -7.86 16.92 -4.48
CA LEU A 145 -9.07 17.60 -4.03
C LEU A 145 -10.19 16.64 -3.63
N ILE A 146 -10.19 15.39 -4.12
CA ILE A 146 -11.22 14.39 -3.76
C ILE A 146 -11.32 14.21 -2.23
N PRO A 147 -10.25 13.86 -1.49
CA PRO A 147 -10.35 13.73 -0.03
C PRO A 147 -10.69 15.05 0.68
N LEU A 148 -10.37 16.20 0.09
CA LEU A 148 -10.66 17.54 0.65
C LEU A 148 -12.09 18.03 0.37
N ALA A 149 -12.81 17.38 -0.55
CA ALA A 149 -14.17 17.76 -0.94
C ALA A 149 -15.25 17.21 -0.01
N PHE A 150 -14.92 16.25 0.87
CA PHE A 150 -15.90 15.63 1.77
C PHE A 150 -16.04 16.42 3.09
N PRO A 151 -17.22 16.41 3.73
CA PRO A 151 -17.45 17.11 4.99
C PRO A 151 -16.73 16.47 6.18
N GLU A 152 -16.56 17.23 7.27
CA GLU A 152 -15.93 16.80 8.53
C GLU A 152 -16.52 15.52 9.13
N THR A 153 -17.84 15.37 9.03
CA THR A 153 -18.56 14.17 9.49
C THR A 153 -18.17 12.91 8.70
N ALA A 154 -17.55 13.07 7.53
CA ALA A 154 -17.00 11.98 6.72
C ALA A 154 -15.48 11.81 6.88
N SER A 155 -14.86 12.46 7.87
CA SER A 155 -13.42 12.29 8.18
C SER A 155 -13.04 10.84 8.45
N GLU A 156 -13.98 10.06 9.00
CA GLU A 156 -13.88 8.62 9.22
C GLU A 156 -13.67 7.80 7.93
N TRP A 157 -14.03 8.37 6.78
CA TRP A 157 -13.93 7.76 5.44
C TRP A 157 -12.71 8.24 4.65
N ILE A 158 -11.81 9.02 5.25
CA ILE A 158 -10.67 9.61 4.55
C ILE A 158 -9.80 8.58 3.82
N GLY A 159 -9.60 7.39 4.42
CA GLY A 159 -8.89 6.28 3.78
C GLY A 159 -9.59 5.79 2.50
N THR A 160 -10.91 5.69 2.53
CA THR A 160 -11.74 5.36 1.35
C THR A 160 -11.65 6.45 0.28
N HIS A 161 -11.71 7.72 0.68
CA HIS A 161 -11.60 8.85 -0.25
C HIS A 161 -10.21 8.93 -0.91
N LEU A 162 -9.13 8.62 -0.18
CA LEU A 162 -7.78 8.54 -0.74
C LEU A 162 -7.67 7.42 -1.78
N TRP A 163 -8.31 6.27 -1.56
CA TRP A 163 -8.34 5.21 -2.56
C TRP A 163 -9.20 5.58 -3.77
N LEU A 164 -10.32 6.27 -3.56
CA LEU A 164 -11.09 6.85 -4.67
C LEU A 164 -10.24 7.84 -5.49
N ALA A 165 -9.40 8.64 -4.82
CA ALA A 165 -8.44 9.51 -5.47
C ALA A 165 -7.38 8.74 -6.28
N VAL A 166 -6.91 7.59 -5.80
CA VAL A 166 -6.05 6.68 -6.58
C VAL A 166 -6.78 6.21 -7.84
N LEU A 167 -8.05 5.82 -7.75
CA LEU A 167 -8.83 5.38 -8.91
C LEU A 167 -9.01 6.50 -9.95
N VAL A 168 -9.39 7.70 -9.52
CA VAL A 168 -9.55 8.85 -10.42
C VAL A 168 -8.22 9.27 -11.03
N GLY A 169 -7.16 9.33 -10.21
CA GLY A 169 -5.81 9.61 -10.69
C GLY A 169 -5.32 8.58 -11.70
N TYR A 170 -5.67 7.30 -11.52
CA TYR A 170 -5.34 6.23 -12.46
C TYR A 170 -6.07 6.43 -13.80
N GLY A 171 -7.36 6.79 -13.76
CA GLY A 171 -8.12 7.17 -14.96
C GLY A 171 -7.51 8.36 -15.69
N LEU A 172 -7.10 9.40 -14.95
CA LEU A 172 -6.40 10.56 -15.51
C LEU A 172 -5.04 10.20 -16.10
N TYR A 173 -4.31 9.27 -15.47
CA TYR A 173 -3.02 8.79 -15.96
C TYR A 173 -3.16 8.02 -17.27
N ARG A 174 -4.21 7.20 -17.37
CA ARG A 174 -4.54 6.48 -18.62
C ARG A 174 -4.90 7.44 -19.75
N ALA A 175 -5.59 8.54 -19.44
CA ALA A 175 -5.85 9.58 -20.43
C ALA A 175 -4.57 10.37 -20.78
N LYS A 176 -3.70 10.62 -19.80
CA LYS A 176 -2.50 11.46 -19.92
C LYS A 176 -1.37 10.94 -19.02
N PRO A 177 -0.36 10.24 -19.58
CA PRO A 177 0.67 9.54 -18.80
C PRO A 177 1.77 10.49 -18.29
N TYR A 178 1.41 11.44 -17.44
CA TYR A 178 2.36 12.35 -16.81
C TYR A 178 3.17 11.61 -15.72
N ALA A 179 4.49 11.81 -15.70
CA ALA A 179 5.37 11.21 -14.71
C ALA A 179 5.04 11.64 -13.27
N SER A 180 4.62 12.90 -13.09
CA SER A 180 4.18 13.45 -11.80
C SER A 180 2.93 12.74 -11.27
N LEU A 181 1.99 12.40 -12.14
CA LEU A 181 0.75 11.72 -11.76
C LEU A 181 1.02 10.28 -11.32
N ARG A 182 2.00 9.61 -11.94
CA ARG A 182 2.50 8.31 -11.48
C ARG A 182 3.06 8.38 -10.05
N VAL A 183 3.86 9.40 -9.73
CA VAL A 183 4.39 9.59 -8.36
C VAL A 183 3.25 9.85 -7.39
N LEU A 184 2.31 10.73 -7.74
CA LEU A 184 1.15 11.04 -6.94
C LEU A 184 0.31 9.79 -6.63
N LEU A 185 0.10 8.91 -7.61
CA LEU A 185 -0.63 7.66 -7.40
C LEU A 185 0.03 6.74 -6.36
N VAL A 186 1.35 6.63 -6.39
CA VAL A 186 2.09 5.83 -5.40
C VAL A 186 1.96 6.45 -4.00
N VAL A 187 2.09 7.77 -3.90
CA VAL A 187 1.94 8.50 -2.62
C VAL A 187 0.53 8.33 -2.08
N LEU A 188 -0.51 8.54 -2.89
CA LEU A 188 -1.91 8.40 -2.48
C LEU A 188 -2.24 6.96 -2.06
N ALA A 189 -1.72 5.96 -2.77
CA ALA A 189 -1.90 4.56 -2.38
C ALA A 189 -1.22 4.23 -1.05
N LEU A 190 0.02 4.71 -0.83
CA LEU A 190 0.73 4.54 0.45
C LEU A 190 -0.01 5.19 1.61
N VAL A 191 -0.35 6.48 1.46
CA VAL A 191 -1.05 7.24 2.51
C VAL A 191 -2.44 6.63 2.75
N GLY A 192 -3.19 6.31 1.70
CA GLY A 192 -4.50 5.68 1.80
C GLY A 192 -4.46 4.31 2.49
N THR A 193 -3.43 3.50 2.25
CA THR A 193 -3.22 2.24 2.98
C THR A 193 -2.82 2.47 4.43
N ALA A 194 -2.04 3.52 4.75
CA ALA A 194 -1.70 3.83 6.14
C ALA A 194 -2.94 4.15 6.99
N PHE A 195 -4.00 4.70 6.37
CA PHE A 195 -5.28 4.94 7.05
C PHE A 195 -6.05 3.67 7.43
N ILE A 196 -5.64 2.48 6.98
CA ILE A 196 -6.17 1.20 7.50
C ILE A 196 -5.87 1.06 9.01
N PHE A 197 -4.76 1.62 9.48
CA PHE A 197 -4.34 1.52 10.88
C PHE A 197 -4.94 2.61 11.78
N VAL A 198 -5.69 3.55 11.21
CA VAL A 198 -6.35 4.60 11.98
C VAL A 198 -7.69 4.06 12.48
N PRO A 199 -7.92 3.99 13.81
CA PRO A 199 -9.20 3.54 14.34
C PRO A 199 -10.34 4.41 13.79
N SER A 200 -11.34 3.78 13.19
CA SER A 200 -12.51 4.44 12.63
C SER A 200 -13.74 3.56 12.91
N PRO A 201 -14.91 4.15 13.24
CA PRO A 201 -16.14 3.37 13.38
C PRO A 201 -16.57 2.72 12.06
N VAL A 202 -16.01 3.18 10.92
CA VAL A 202 -16.19 2.58 9.60
C VAL A 202 -14.96 1.74 9.19
N ALA A 203 -14.42 0.97 10.13
CA ALA A 203 -13.17 0.22 9.98
C ALA A 203 -13.13 -0.70 8.74
N TYR A 204 -14.29 -1.20 8.26
CA TYR A 204 -14.37 -2.08 7.09
C TYR A 204 -14.24 -1.35 5.74
N ALA A 205 -14.59 -0.06 5.67
CA ALA A 205 -14.71 0.64 4.39
C ALA A 205 -13.37 0.82 3.69
N THR A 206 -12.34 1.27 4.41
CA THR A 206 -11.01 1.51 3.85
C THR A 206 -10.37 0.21 3.31
N PRO A 207 -10.31 -0.91 4.07
CA PRO A 207 -9.83 -2.18 3.55
C PRO A 207 -10.58 -2.67 2.30
N LEU A 208 -11.91 -2.55 2.27
CA LEU A 208 -12.72 -2.94 1.11
C LEU A 208 -12.43 -2.06 -0.10
N ALA A 209 -12.28 -0.75 0.08
CA ALA A 209 -11.93 0.18 -0.98
C ALA A 209 -10.56 -0.16 -1.60
N VAL A 210 -9.56 -0.43 -0.75
CA VAL A 210 -8.23 -0.87 -1.19
C VAL A 210 -8.34 -2.12 -2.05
N LEU A 211 -9.08 -3.14 -1.60
CA LEU A 211 -9.20 -4.41 -2.32
C LEU A 211 -9.91 -4.23 -3.66
N GLY A 212 -11.05 -3.53 -3.68
CA GLY A 212 -11.82 -3.30 -4.89
C GLY A 212 -11.03 -2.51 -5.93
N ILE A 213 -10.37 -1.42 -5.52
CA ILE A 213 -9.64 -0.54 -6.44
C ILE A 213 -8.32 -1.17 -6.88
N SER A 214 -7.61 -1.87 -6.00
CA SER A 214 -6.42 -2.63 -6.39
C SER A 214 -6.76 -3.71 -7.42
N ALA A 215 -7.86 -4.44 -7.22
CA ALA A 215 -8.32 -5.45 -8.17
C ALA A 215 -8.67 -4.82 -9.53
N LEU A 216 -9.38 -3.69 -9.55
CA LEU A 216 -9.70 -2.96 -10.78
C LEU A 216 -8.44 -2.53 -11.53
N ILE A 217 -7.45 -1.96 -10.85
CA ILE A 217 -6.18 -1.52 -11.47
C ILE A 217 -5.42 -2.73 -12.02
N MET A 218 -5.31 -3.81 -11.24
CA MET A 218 -4.63 -5.04 -11.69
C MET A 218 -5.31 -5.65 -12.91
N VAL A 219 -6.64 -5.61 -12.97
CA VAL A 219 -7.40 -6.11 -14.11
C VAL A 219 -7.20 -5.23 -15.34
N ALA A 220 -7.26 -3.92 -15.17
CA ALA A 220 -7.06 -2.95 -16.25
C ALA A 220 -5.63 -3.02 -16.84
N GLU A 221 -4.61 -3.19 -16.00
CA GLU A 221 -3.22 -3.38 -16.43
C GLU A 221 -2.95 -4.78 -17.00
N LYS A 222 -3.87 -5.74 -16.81
CA LYS A 222 -3.66 -7.16 -17.09
C LYS A 222 -2.36 -7.66 -16.44
N ALA A 223 -2.13 -7.24 -15.19
CA ALA A 223 -0.88 -7.42 -14.46
C ALA A 223 -0.51 -8.91 -14.22
N TRP A 224 -1.43 -9.83 -14.50
CA TRP A 224 -1.17 -11.27 -14.47
C TRP A 224 -0.32 -11.78 -15.65
N ARG A 225 -0.15 -11.01 -16.73
CA ARG A 225 0.69 -11.38 -17.88
C ARG A 225 2.10 -10.81 -17.73
N GLU A 226 3.11 -11.66 -17.85
CA GLU A 226 4.52 -11.28 -17.74
C GLU A 226 4.97 -10.27 -18.81
N SER A 227 4.44 -10.38 -20.04
CA SER A 227 4.71 -9.42 -21.13
C SER A 227 4.30 -7.98 -20.79
N ASN A 228 3.21 -7.83 -20.01
CA ASN A 228 2.65 -6.53 -19.69
C ASN A 228 3.35 -5.89 -18.48
N TRP A 229 3.92 -6.72 -17.61
CA TRP A 229 4.67 -6.28 -16.45
C TRP A 229 5.92 -5.48 -16.83
N ASN A 230 6.69 -5.97 -17.79
CA ASN A 230 7.93 -5.33 -18.21
C ASN A 230 7.72 -4.08 -19.07
N THR A 231 6.49 -3.87 -19.56
CA THR A 231 6.15 -2.77 -20.47
C THR A 231 5.32 -1.67 -19.79
N THR A 232 4.70 -1.94 -18.64
CA THR A 232 3.88 -0.94 -17.95
C THR A 232 4.71 0.11 -17.23
N THR A 233 4.37 1.36 -17.47
CA THR A 233 5.01 2.52 -16.82
C THR A 233 4.57 2.70 -15.36
N LEU A 234 3.52 1.99 -14.92
CA LEU A 234 2.97 1.97 -13.56
C LEU A 234 3.60 0.88 -12.67
N GLN A 235 4.72 0.33 -13.08
CA GLN A 235 5.46 -0.69 -12.32
C GLN A 235 5.61 -0.35 -10.82
N PRO A 236 5.93 0.90 -10.39
CA PRO A 236 6.04 1.22 -8.96
C PRO A 236 4.72 1.07 -8.18
N LEU A 237 3.59 1.42 -8.79
CA LEU A 237 2.28 1.26 -8.15
C LEU A 237 1.92 -0.22 -8.05
N LEU A 238 2.09 -0.97 -9.14
CA LEU A 238 1.79 -2.40 -9.12
C LEU A 238 2.73 -3.20 -8.20
N HIS A 239 3.96 -2.71 -8.01
CA HIS A 239 4.90 -3.21 -7.01
C HIS A 239 4.42 -2.99 -5.56
N LEU A 240 3.56 -2.00 -5.33
CA LEU A 240 3.02 -1.66 -4.01
C LEU A 240 1.71 -2.41 -3.71
N LEU A 241 0.85 -2.60 -4.72
CA LEU A 241 -0.48 -3.21 -4.57
C LEU A 241 -0.53 -4.52 -3.77
N PRO A 242 0.36 -5.52 -3.95
CA PRO A 242 0.28 -6.75 -3.17
C PRO A 242 0.41 -6.51 -1.66
N TYR A 243 1.19 -5.50 -1.23
CA TYR A 243 1.29 -5.12 0.17
C TYR A 243 0.00 -4.46 0.66
N CYS A 244 -0.56 -3.52 -0.12
CA CYS A 244 -1.84 -2.88 0.20
C CYS A 244 -2.97 -3.91 0.36
N ILE A 245 -3.08 -4.85 -0.58
CA ILE A 245 -4.07 -5.94 -0.55
C ILE A 245 -3.90 -6.79 0.70
N ALA A 246 -2.66 -7.14 1.05
CA ALA A 246 -2.40 -7.97 2.20
C ALA A 246 -2.69 -7.26 3.53
N PHE A 247 -2.36 -5.97 3.64
CA PHE A 247 -2.74 -5.14 4.78
C PHE A 247 -4.26 -5.11 4.95
N SER A 248 -5.01 -4.90 3.87
CA SER A 248 -6.48 -4.89 3.91
C SER A 248 -7.08 -6.23 4.31
N ILE A 249 -6.54 -7.35 3.79
CA ILE A 249 -7.02 -8.69 4.19
C ILE A 249 -6.73 -8.96 5.66
N GLY A 250 -5.53 -8.58 6.13
CA GLY A 250 -5.17 -8.73 7.55
C GLY A 250 -6.12 -7.97 8.46
N GLU A 251 -6.46 -6.73 8.10
CA GLU A 251 -7.41 -5.91 8.86
C GLU A 251 -8.84 -6.47 8.81
N LEU A 252 -9.33 -6.90 7.64
CA LEU A 252 -10.67 -7.48 7.54
C LEU A 252 -10.82 -8.76 8.37
N VAL A 253 -9.79 -9.62 8.37
CA VAL A 253 -9.78 -10.82 9.22
C VAL A 253 -9.84 -10.42 10.69
N LEU A 254 -9.09 -9.40 11.10
CA LEU A 254 -9.12 -8.90 12.46
C LEU A 254 -10.50 -8.39 12.87
N LEU A 255 -11.12 -7.57 12.03
CA LEU A 255 -12.44 -7.02 12.28
C LEU A 255 -13.52 -8.11 12.35
N LEU A 256 -13.42 -9.15 11.51
CA LEU A 256 -14.31 -10.32 11.58
C LEU A 256 -14.14 -11.14 12.86
N LEU A 257 -12.94 -11.13 13.46
CA LEU A 257 -12.64 -11.82 14.71
C LEU A 257 -12.92 -10.96 15.96
N GLN A 258 -13.15 -9.66 15.79
CA GLN A 258 -13.44 -8.71 16.87
C GLN A 258 -14.58 -9.15 17.82
N PRO A 259 -15.76 -9.64 17.34
CA PRO A 259 -16.83 -10.07 18.23
C PRO A 259 -16.53 -11.34 19.04
N LEU A 260 -15.42 -12.02 18.78
CA LEU A 260 -14.97 -13.18 19.57
C LEU A 260 -14.06 -12.78 20.74
N ASN A 261 -13.70 -11.49 20.86
CA ASN A 261 -12.70 -11.04 21.80
C ASN A 261 -13.10 -9.67 22.38
N ASP A 262 -13.89 -9.67 23.46
CA ASP A 262 -14.44 -8.47 24.13
C ASP A 262 -13.39 -7.49 24.71
N THR A 263 -12.10 -7.76 24.53
CA THR A 263 -11.04 -6.90 25.02
C THR A 263 -10.35 -6.18 23.88
N MET A 264 -10.43 -4.85 23.93
CA MET A 264 -9.72 -3.86 23.11
C MET A 264 -8.47 -4.46 22.46
N LEU A 265 -8.59 -4.81 21.18
CA LEU A 265 -7.44 -5.25 20.40
C LEU A 265 -6.46 -4.08 20.31
N SER A 266 -5.40 -4.15 21.09
CA SER A 266 -4.15 -3.41 20.88
C SER A 266 -3.75 -3.50 19.40
N ALA A 267 -3.06 -2.52 18.82
CA ALA A 267 -2.58 -2.55 17.42
C ALA A 267 -1.63 -3.73 17.07
N ILE A 268 -1.25 -4.55 18.04
CA ILE A 268 -0.21 -5.58 17.96
C ILE A 268 -0.64 -6.84 17.15
N PRO A 269 -1.85 -7.40 17.32
CA PRO A 269 -2.34 -8.52 16.52
C PRO A 269 -2.59 -8.15 15.05
N GLN A 270 -2.84 -6.87 14.75
CA GLN A 270 -2.99 -6.37 13.38
C GLN A 270 -1.71 -6.58 12.56
N VAL A 271 -0.55 -6.25 13.14
CA VAL A 271 0.75 -6.40 12.45
C VAL A 271 1.08 -7.88 12.19
N GLY A 272 0.69 -8.78 13.11
CA GLY A 272 0.89 -10.22 12.96
C GLY A 272 0.03 -10.86 11.86
N TRP A 273 -1.27 -10.53 11.82
CA TRP A 273 -2.18 -11.01 10.77
C TRP A 273 -1.86 -10.43 9.40
N THR A 274 -1.47 -9.16 9.35
CA THR A 274 -1.03 -8.52 8.10
C THR A 274 0.28 -9.12 7.59
N ALA A 275 1.23 -9.45 8.47
CA ALA A 275 2.42 -10.20 8.06
C ALA A 275 2.06 -11.61 7.54
N ALA A 276 1.13 -12.30 8.21
CA ALA A 276 0.66 -13.62 7.80
C ALA A 276 -0.06 -13.59 6.44
N SER A 277 -0.92 -12.60 6.20
CA SER A 277 -1.63 -12.42 4.93
C SER A 277 -0.68 -12.00 3.82
N VAL A 278 0.29 -11.11 4.07
CA VAL A 278 1.34 -10.73 3.11
C VAL A 278 2.08 -11.99 2.67
N LEU A 279 2.53 -12.80 3.61
CA LEU A 279 3.27 -14.03 3.31
C LEU A 279 2.39 -15.02 2.55
N TRP A 280 1.17 -15.29 3.02
CA TRP A 280 0.26 -16.27 2.42
C TRP A 280 -0.17 -15.90 0.99
N ILE A 281 -0.60 -14.66 0.77
CA ILE A 281 -1.00 -14.14 -0.55
C ILE A 281 0.19 -14.21 -1.49
N SER A 282 1.37 -13.80 -1.02
CA SER A 282 2.57 -13.80 -1.85
C SER A 282 2.94 -15.19 -2.35
N ILE A 283 2.69 -16.25 -1.58
CA ILE A 283 2.86 -17.61 -2.07
C ILE A 283 1.83 -17.99 -3.08
N MET A 284 0.56 -17.97 -2.65
CA MET A 284 -0.50 -18.60 -3.41
C MET A 284 -0.66 -17.90 -4.74
N ALA A 285 -0.45 -16.59 -4.72
CA ALA A 285 -0.54 -15.77 -5.90
C ALA A 285 0.79 -15.69 -6.67
N SER A 286 1.99 -15.89 -6.10
CA SER A 286 3.25 -16.00 -6.91
C SER A 286 3.22 -17.13 -7.93
N GLN A 287 2.44 -18.18 -7.68
CA GLN A 287 2.31 -19.31 -8.61
C GLN A 287 1.45 -18.98 -9.83
N ARG A 288 0.58 -17.97 -9.73
CA ARG A 288 -0.39 -17.62 -10.78
C ARG A 288 -0.22 -16.21 -11.34
N LEU A 289 0.43 -15.32 -10.61
CA LEU A 289 0.57 -13.90 -10.93
C LEU A 289 2.05 -13.55 -11.11
N SER A 290 2.41 -13.18 -12.33
CA SER A 290 3.77 -12.83 -12.73
C SER A 290 4.39 -11.70 -11.90
N PHE A 291 3.59 -10.71 -11.50
CA PHE A 291 4.08 -9.57 -10.72
C PHE A 291 4.57 -9.96 -9.32
N ILE A 292 3.85 -10.85 -8.64
CA ILE A 292 4.24 -11.34 -7.31
C ILE A 292 5.48 -12.21 -7.43
N ARG A 293 5.58 -13.02 -8.49
CA ARG A 293 6.76 -13.86 -8.74
C ARG A 293 8.05 -13.02 -8.83
N HIS A 294 8.01 -11.86 -9.50
CA HIS A 294 9.17 -10.97 -9.64
C HIS A 294 9.56 -10.29 -8.32
N GLN A 295 8.58 -10.00 -7.46
CA GLN A 295 8.83 -9.36 -6.17
C GLN A 295 8.97 -10.32 -4.99
N LEU A 296 8.83 -11.61 -5.23
CA LEU A 296 8.76 -12.63 -4.19
C LEU A 296 9.89 -12.54 -3.14
N PRO A 297 11.16 -12.28 -3.49
CA PRO A 297 12.21 -12.12 -2.49
C PRO A 297 11.97 -10.92 -1.57
N THR A 298 11.61 -9.77 -2.14
CA THR A 298 11.35 -8.53 -1.41
C THR A 298 10.12 -8.68 -0.52
N VAL A 299 9.05 -9.27 -1.04
CA VAL A 299 7.81 -9.47 -0.28
C VAL A 299 8.02 -10.45 0.86
N LEU A 300 8.80 -11.52 0.64
CA LEU A 300 9.15 -12.46 1.70
C LEU A 300 9.98 -11.78 2.80
N VAL A 301 11.00 -10.99 2.45
CA VAL A 301 11.81 -10.27 3.43
C VAL A 301 10.96 -9.29 4.24
N ILE A 302 10.12 -8.49 3.58
CA ILE A 302 9.24 -7.53 4.27
C ILE A 302 8.22 -8.25 5.15
N GLY A 303 7.57 -9.30 4.64
CA GLY A 303 6.61 -10.08 5.41
C GLY A 303 7.25 -10.74 6.64
N ILE A 304 8.48 -11.24 6.52
CA ILE A 304 9.26 -11.79 7.63
C ILE A 304 9.64 -10.71 8.64
N LEU A 305 10.09 -9.54 8.18
CA LEU A 305 10.41 -8.42 9.06
C LEU A 305 9.18 -7.93 9.82
N LEU A 306 8.02 -7.85 9.16
CA LEU A 306 6.74 -7.51 9.80
C LEU A 306 6.29 -8.59 10.79
N ALA A 307 6.45 -9.87 10.45
CA ALA A 307 6.16 -10.96 11.38
C ALA A 307 7.07 -10.88 12.61
N TYR A 308 8.35 -10.56 12.42
CA TYR A 308 9.32 -10.41 13.50
C TYR A 308 9.01 -9.20 14.38
N SER A 309 8.72 -8.04 13.79
CA SER A 309 8.36 -6.84 14.56
C SER A 309 7.08 -7.08 15.36
N SER A 310 6.08 -7.74 14.77
CA SER A 310 4.85 -8.11 15.49
C SER A 310 5.13 -9.04 16.68
N ALA A 311 5.96 -10.08 16.48
CA ALA A 311 6.32 -11.02 17.54
C ALA A 311 7.14 -10.35 18.65
N LEU A 312 8.07 -9.45 18.30
CA LEU A 312 8.89 -8.72 19.26
C LEU A 312 8.04 -7.75 20.08
N VAL A 313 7.11 -7.02 19.43
CA VAL A 313 6.17 -6.14 20.14
C VAL A 313 5.24 -6.94 21.05
N SER A 314 4.68 -8.07 20.59
CA SER A 314 3.89 -8.98 21.44
C SER A 314 4.71 -9.48 22.64
N LEU A 315 6.00 -9.79 22.45
CA LEU A 315 6.87 -10.25 23.53
C LEU A 315 7.14 -9.15 24.55
N VAL A 316 7.43 -7.92 24.11
CA VAL A 316 7.61 -6.77 25.01
C VAL A 316 6.33 -6.49 25.80
N ASP A 317 5.18 -6.50 25.13
CA ASP A 317 3.86 -6.30 25.76
C ASP A 317 3.56 -7.37 26.82
N THR A 318 3.97 -8.62 26.56
CA THR A 318 3.87 -9.74 27.51
C THR A 318 4.64 -9.52 28.80
N PHE A 319 5.76 -8.81 28.75
CA PHE A 319 6.56 -8.51 29.94
C PHE A 319 6.03 -7.29 30.71
N ILE A 320 5.18 -6.46 30.08
CA ILE A 320 4.69 -5.19 30.65
C ILE A 320 3.26 -5.32 31.19
N GLU A 321 2.35 -6.02 30.50
CA GLU A 321 0.92 -6.11 30.89
C GLU A 321 0.53 -7.46 31.56
N MET A 322 -0.38 -7.37 32.54
CA MET A 322 -0.89 -8.49 33.37
C MET A 322 -1.47 -9.68 32.57
N PRO A 323 -1.44 -10.91 33.16
CA PRO A 323 -1.45 -12.20 32.45
C PRO A 323 -2.72 -12.64 31.70
N ASN A 324 -3.83 -11.89 31.74
CA ASN A 324 -5.11 -12.43 31.28
C ASN A 324 -5.39 -12.29 29.77
N HIS A 325 -4.72 -11.37 29.06
CA HIS A 325 -4.93 -11.14 27.61
C HIS A 325 -3.69 -11.44 26.75
N THR A 326 -2.59 -11.78 27.40
CA THR A 326 -1.26 -11.96 26.82
C THR A 326 -1.19 -13.14 25.84
N TYR A 327 -1.98 -14.19 26.09
CA TYR A 327 -1.94 -15.44 25.32
C TYR A 327 -2.48 -15.30 23.89
N VAL A 328 -3.51 -14.48 23.67
CA VAL A 328 -4.11 -14.26 22.34
C VAL A 328 -3.19 -13.40 21.48
N ARG A 329 -2.57 -12.36 22.07
CA ARG A 329 -1.60 -11.47 21.39
C ARG A 329 -0.33 -12.22 20.96
N LEU A 330 0.14 -13.18 21.78
CA LEU A 330 1.24 -14.08 21.43
C LEU A 330 0.83 -15.11 20.36
N MET A 331 -0.35 -15.74 20.47
CA MET A 331 -0.84 -16.70 19.46
C MET A 331 -0.88 -16.10 18.05
N ILE A 332 -1.24 -14.82 17.94
CA ILE A 332 -1.38 -14.13 16.65
C ILE A 332 -0.02 -13.74 16.06
N GLY A 333 0.93 -13.25 16.86
CA GLY A 333 2.29 -12.98 16.38
C GLY A 333 3.02 -14.25 15.90
N PHE A 334 2.76 -15.37 16.58
CA PHE A 334 3.39 -16.65 16.27
C PHE A 334 2.74 -17.46 15.17
N SER A 335 1.42 -17.34 14.96
CA SER A 335 0.76 -17.90 13.78
C SER A 335 1.25 -17.21 12.49
N GLY A 336 1.58 -15.92 12.55
CA GLY A 336 2.26 -15.19 11.46
C GLY A 336 3.67 -15.71 11.16
N LEU A 337 4.48 -15.97 12.19
CA LEU A 337 5.79 -16.62 12.03
C LEU A 337 5.68 -18.06 11.53
N PHE A 338 4.68 -18.81 12.01
CA PHE A 338 4.36 -20.18 11.52
C PHE A 338 4.07 -20.15 10.04
N MET A 339 3.11 -19.32 9.63
CA MET A 339 2.75 -19.15 8.23
C MET A 339 3.96 -18.69 7.42
N GLY A 340 4.77 -17.75 7.89
CA GLY A 340 5.96 -17.22 7.19
C GLY A 340 7.07 -18.24 6.93
N VAL A 341 7.37 -19.10 7.91
CA VAL A 341 8.39 -20.15 7.77
C VAL A 341 7.91 -21.27 6.86
N TRP A 342 6.67 -21.73 7.06
CA TRP A 342 6.06 -22.70 6.15
C TRP A 342 5.94 -22.16 4.74
N THR A 343 5.67 -20.86 4.64
CA THR A 343 5.60 -20.12 3.40
C THR A 343 6.93 -20.19 2.64
N TYR A 344 8.01 -19.78 3.29
CA TYR A 344 9.34 -19.81 2.70
C TYR A 344 9.78 -21.23 2.28
N LEU A 345 9.38 -22.25 3.06
CA LEU A 345 9.65 -23.65 2.74
C LEU A 345 8.84 -24.13 1.52
N PHE A 346 7.58 -23.73 1.34
CA PHE A 346 6.75 -24.21 0.22
C PHE A 346 6.99 -23.48 -1.12
N VAL A 347 7.39 -22.21 -1.09
CA VAL A 347 7.66 -21.40 -2.30
C VAL A 347 8.88 -21.91 -3.06
N ASN A 348 9.85 -22.45 -2.36
CA ASN A 348 11.14 -22.80 -2.92
C ASN A 348 11.09 -24.17 -3.66
N ARG A 349 10.23 -24.27 -4.68
CA ARG A 349 9.92 -25.49 -5.46
C ARG A 349 10.96 -25.89 -6.52
N GLY A 350 12.07 -25.15 -6.67
CA GLY A 350 13.17 -25.60 -7.53
C GLY A 350 13.65 -27.00 -7.08
N PRO A 351 14.25 -27.82 -7.95
CA PRO A 351 14.88 -29.07 -7.51
C PRO A 351 15.82 -28.69 -6.38
N TRP A 352 15.47 -29.12 -5.17
CA TRP A 352 16.10 -28.69 -3.90
C TRP A 352 17.58 -29.10 -3.82
N TYR A 353 18.02 -29.81 -4.86
CA TYR A 353 19.33 -30.33 -5.12
C TYR A 353 19.64 -30.02 -6.59
N THR A 354 20.19 -28.84 -6.86
CA THR A 354 21.23 -28.79 -7.89
C THR A 354 22.53 -29.03 -7.14
N PRO A 355 23.24 -30.14 -7.39
CA PRO A 355 24.47 -30.49 -6.67
C PRO A 355 25.54 -29.37 -6.72
N GLU A 356 25.38 -28.42 -7.64
CA GLU A 356 26.35 -27.36 -7.93
C GLU A 356 26.28 -26.11 -7.03
N LYS A 357 25.25 -25.92 -6.18
CA LYS A 357 25.15 -24.70 -5.33
C LYS A 357 25.15 -25.01 -3.84
N PRO A 358 26.33 -25.03 -3.19
CA PRO A 358 26.43 -25.32 -1.77
C PRO A 358 25.94 -24.15 -0.90
N GLN A 359 25.15 -24.50 0.12
CA GLN A 359 25.39 -24.04 1.50
C GLN A 359 24.98 -22.62 1.94
N ARG A 360 24.45 -21.72 1.09
CA ARG A 360 23.87 -20.45 1.60
C ARG A 360 22.56 -20.64 2.39
N TRP A 361 21.83 -21.72 2.12
CA TRP A 361 20.52 -22.01 2.71
C TRP A 361 20.55 -22.52 4.16
N ASN A 362 21.69 -23.00 4.66
CA ASN A 362 21.76 -23.60 5.99
C ASN A 362 21.69 -22.53 7.09
N ARG A 363 22.31 -21.36 6.90
CA ARG A 363 22.32 -20.29 7.92
C ARG A 363 20.98 -19.59 8.07
N HIS A 364 20.32 -19.22 6.96
CA HIS A 364 19.01 -18.57 7.02
C HIS A 364 17.93 -19.49 7.58
N MET A 365 17.89 -20.75 7.15
CA MET A 365 16.94 -21.72 7.68
C MET A 365 17.15 -21.97 9.17
N VAL A 366 18.39 -22.10 9.62
CA VAL A 366 18.72 -22.21 11.05
C VAL A 366 18.34 -20.94 11.81
N GLY A 367 18.60 -19.76 11.24
CA GLY A 367 18.13 -18.49 11.78
C GLY A 367 16.61 -18.48 11.96
N TYR A 368 15.84 -18.92 10.96
CA TYR A 368 14.39 -19.05 11.04
C TYR A 368 13.92 -20.04 12.11
N GLN A 369 14.70 -21.07 12.41
CA GLN A 369 14.37 -22.06 13.44
C GLN A 369 14.78 -21.58 14.84
N LEU A 370 15.88 -20.83 14.95
CA LEU A 370 16.27 -20.12 16.17
C LEU A 370 15.29 -18.99 16.51
N LEU A 371 14.65 -18.38 15.51
CA LEU A 371 13.56 -17.42 15.70
C LEU A 371 12.34 -18.02 16.40
N TRP A 372 12.22 -19.35 16.47
CA TRP A 372 11.20 -20.00 17.29
C TRP A 372 11.55 -20.07 18.78
N VAL A 373 12.82 -19.92 19.16
CA VAL A 373 13.25 -20.04 20.57
C VAL A 373 12.54 -19.01 21.47
N PRO A 374 12.41 -17.71 21.12
CA PRO A 374 11.62 -16.76 21.90
C PRO A 374 10.14 -17.15 22.00
N VAL A 375 9.56 -17.66 20.91
CA VAL A 375 8.17 -18.18 20.84
C VAL A 375 7.95 -19.24 21.91
N TYR A 376 8.89 -20.17 21.97
CA TYR A 376 8.82 -21.29 22.87
C TYR A 376 9.14 -20.88 24.30
N LEU A 377 10.10 -19.98 24.53
CA LEU A 377 10.36 -19.38 25.84
C LEU A 377 9.12 -18.66 26.40
N THR A 378 8.35 -17.97 25.55
CA THR A 378 7.06 -17.39 25.96
C THR A 378 5.98 -18.46 26.15
N ALA A 379 5.97 -19.54 25.38
CA ALA A 379 5.06 -20.66 25.62
C ALA A 379 5.35 -21.39 26.95
N PHE A 380 6.59 -21.33 27.45
CA PHE A 380 6.99 -21.86 28.75
C PHE A 380 6.39 -21.10 29.94
N SER A 381 6.07 -19.80 29.80
CA SER A 381 5.43 -19.04 30.86
C SER A 381 3.93 -19.33 30.99
N ILE A 382 3.31 -20.00 29.99
CA ILE A 382 1.90 -20.42 29.99
C ILE A 382 1.77 -21.74 30.77
N VAL A 383 1.70 -21.67 32.10
CA VAL A 383 1.58 -22.86 32.95
C VAL A 383 0.11 -23.12 33.30
N GLY A 384 -0.36 -24.33 32.98
CA GLY A 384 -1.51 -24.95 33.65
C GLY A 384 -2.89 -24.81 33.00
N ASN A 385 -2.99 -24.39 31.74
CA ASN A 385 -4.24 -24.37 30.96
C ASN A 385 -4.09 -25.19 29.65
N ILE A 386 -5.21 -25.58 29.02
CA ILE A 386 -5.27 -26.39 27.78
C ILE A 386 -4.44 -25.80 26.64
N THR A 387 -4.35 -24.46 26.59
CA THR A 387 -3.52 -23.71 25.66
C THR A 387 -2.04 -24.04 25.81
N GLY A 388 -1.54 -24.20 27.05
CA GLY A 388 -0.14 -24.56 27.32
C GLY A 388 0.22 -25.95 26.77
N ALA A 389 -0.70 -26.91 26.90
CA ALA A 389 -0.53 -28.26 26.33
C ALA A 389 -0.60 -28.27 24.79
N LEU A 390 -1.48 -27.45 24.18
CA LEU A 390 -1.52 -27.27 22.73
C LEU A 390 -0.21 -26.71 22.18
N TRP A 391 0.44 -25.77 22.88
CA TRP A 391 1.76 -25.28 22.49
C TRP A 391 2.83 -26.35 22.49
N SER A 392 2.81 -27.21 23.50
CA SER A 392 3.74 -28.33 23.55
C SER A 392 3.48 -29.35 22.43
N PHE A 393 2.22 -29.57 22.07
CA PHE A 393 1.86 -30.35 20.88
C PHE A 393 2.43 -29.71 19.59
N PHE A 394 2.30 -28.40 19.42
CA PHE A 394 2.90 -27.69 18.27
C PHE A 394 4.43 -27.74 18.28
N MET A 395 5.09 -27.68 19.44
CA MET A 395 6.54 -27.86 19.54
C MET A 395 6.97 -29.26 19.04
N VAL A 396 6.24 -30.30 19.46
CA VAL A 396 6.49 -31.68 19.02
C VAL A 396 6.29 -31.79 17.50
N ALA A 397 5.20 -31.23 16.97
CA ALA A 397 4.93 -31.20 15.54
C ALA A 397 6.04 -30.48 14.75
N GLN A 398 6.53 -29.34 15.24
CA GLN A 398 7.64 -28.61 14.63
C GLN A 398 8.94 -29.44 14.69
N GLY A 399 9.21 -30.11 15.81
CA GLY A 399 10.35 -31.03 15.95
C GLY A 399 10.32 -32.15 14.91
N ILE A 400 9.14 -32.73 14.66
CA ILE A 400 8.93 -33.73 13.60
C ILE A 400 9.30 -33.14 12.22
N VAL A 401 8.76 -31.97 11.88
CA VAL A 401 9.02 -31.30 10.59
C VAL A 401 10.51 -31.00 10.41
N LEU A 402 11.18 -30.52 11.46
CA LEU A 402 12.61 -30.27 11.48
C LEU A 402 13.42 -31.54 11.27
N LEU A 403 13.01 -32.65 11.87
CA LEU A 403 13.66 -33.95 11.69
C LEU A 403 13.55 -34.42 10.23
N PHE A 404 12.38 -34.27 9.60
CA PHE A 404 12.21 -34.56 8.17
C PHE A 404 13.11 -33.70 7.28
N LEU A 405 13.19 -32.40 7.59
CA LEU A 405 14.06 -31.48 6.87
C LEU A 405 15.54 -31.81 7.09
N ALA A 406 15.93 -32.19 8.30
CA ALA A 406 17.28 -32.58 8.66
C ALA A 406 17.72 -33.83 7.90
N LEU A 407 16.86 -34.85 7.84
CA LEU A 407 17.06 -36.07 7.04
C LEU A 407 17.28 -35.74 5.57
N ARG A 408 16.37 -34.95 4.98
CA ARG A 408 16.42 -34.62 3.56
C ARG A 408 17.63 -33.77 3.18
N ARG A 409 18.11 -32.92 4.10
CA ARG A 409 19.27 -32.03 3.88
C ARG A 409 20.60 -32.57 4.41
N LYS A 410 20.61 -33.73 5.08
CA LYS A 410 21.76 -34.27 5.83
C LYS A 410 22.42 -33.21 6.75
N SER A 411 21.63 -32.31 7.32
CA SER A 411 22.13 -31.21 8.16
C SER A 411 22.18 -31.62 9.62
N VAL A 412 23.41 -31.78 10.15
CA VAL A 412 23.64 -32.11 11.56
C VAL A 412 23.02 -31.08 12.50
N LEU A 413 23.07 -29.80 12.12
CA LEU A 413 22.53 -28.74 12.96
C LEU A 413 21.00 -28.82 13.08
N LEU A 414 20.29 -29.03 11.96
CA LEU A 414 18.82 -29.20 11.98
C LEU A 414 18.40 -30.42 12.79
N ASN A 415 19.18 -31.51 12.72
CA ASN A 415 18.92 -32.71 13.52
C ASN A 415 19.07 -32.41 15.02
N ARG A 416 20.15 -31.71 15.42
CA ARG A 416 20.35 -31.27 16.82
C ARG A 416 19.22 -30.35 17.29
N THR A 417 18.78 -29.40 16.47
CA THR A 417 17.67 -28.52 16.78
C THR A 417 16.34 -29.28 16.93
N ALA A 418 16.07 -30.27 16.06
CA ALA A 418 14.90 -31.12 16.17
C ALA A 418 14.88 -31.91 17.50
N VAL A 419 16.01 -32.54 17.85
CA VAL A 419 16.16 -33.28 19.11
C VAL A 419 15.99 -32.36 20.32
N PHE A 420 16.54 -31.15 20.27
CA PHE A 420 16.34 -30.14 21.31
C PHE A 420 14.85 -29.81 21.47
N PHE A 421 14.11 -29.58 20.38
CA PHE A 421 12.67 -29.31 20.44
C PHE A 421 11.87 -30.46 21.05
N PHE A 422 12.20 -31.70 20.69
CA PHE A 422 11.57 -32.88 21.31
C PHE A 422 11.87 -32.97 22.81
N GLY A 423 13.13 -32.83 23.22
CA GLY A 423 13.51 -32.93 24.62
C GLY A 423 12.82 -31.88 25.48
N VAL A 424 12.85 -30.62 25.02
CA VAL A 424 12.27 -29.48 25.71
C VAL A 424 10.74 -29.59 25.80
N SER A 425 10.07 -29.98 24.71
CA SER A 425 8.60 -30.14 24.70
C SER A 425 8.14 -31.28 25.62
N LEU A 426 8.82 -32.41 25.60
CA LEU A 426 8.49 -33.56 26.45
C LEU A 426 8.68 -33.22 27.93
N LEU A 427 9.77 -32.52 28.26
CA LEU A 427 10.05 -32.06 29.62
C LEU A 427 8.99 -31.03 30.08
N LYS A 428 8.58 -30.10 29.21
CA LYS A 428 7.47 -29.17 29.49
C LYS A 428 6.14 -29.89 29.76
N ILE A 429 5.78 -30.87 28.92
CA ILE A 429 4.53 -31.61 29.03
C ILE A 429 4.47 -32.35 30.37
N VAL A 430 5.54 -33.08 30.70
CA VAL A 430 5.59 -33.96 31.89
C VAL A 430 5.65 -33.15 33.19
N PHE A 431 6.48 -32.11 33.25
CA PHE A 431 6.72 -31.40 34.52
C PHE A 431 5.83 -30.17 34.74
N TRP A 432 5.40 -29.49 33.67
CA TRP A 432 4.65 -28.24 33.77
C TRP A 432 3.20 -28.38 33.32
N ASP A 433 2.97 -28.70 32.05
CA ASP A 433 1.62 -28.58 31.46
C ASP A 433 0.63 -29.59 32.07
N THR A 434 1.07 -30.82 32.30
CA THR A 434 0.18 -31.83 32.87
C THR A 434 -0.04 -31.63 34.36
N ARG A 435 0.77 -30.85 35.08
CA ARG A 435 0.69 -30.77 36.56
C ARG A 435 -0.69 -30.37 37.07
N SER A 436 -1.33 -29.38 36.44
CA SER A 436 -2.64 -28.86 36.84
C SER A 436 -3.83 -29.61 36.25
N PHE A 437 -3.62 -30.52 35.30
CA PHE A 437 -4.71 -31.18 34.59
C PHE A 437 -5.36 -32.30 35.40
N ALA A 438 -6.67 -32.48 35.20
CA ALA A 438 -7.38 -33.65 35.68
C ALA A 438 -6.82 -34.92 35.01
N THR A 439 -6.91 -36.08 35.68
CA THR A 439 -6.36 -37.35 35.20
C THR A 439 -6.81 -37.69 33.79
N VAL A 440 -8.08 -37.45 33.45
CA VAL A 440 -8.63 -37.70 32.11
C VAL A 440 -7.97 -36.82 31.05
N GLN A 441 -7.77 -35.53 31.33
CA GLN A 441 -7.11 -34.59 30.40
C GLN A 441 -5.63 -34.95 30.19
N LYS A 442 -4.92 -35.38 31.24
CA LYS A 442 -3.54 -35.88 31.14
C LYS A 442 -3.43 -37.06 30.18
N VAL A 443 -4.34 -38.03 30.32
CA VAL A 443 -4.40 -39.22 29.46
C VAL A 443 -4.65 -38.82 28.00
N LEU A 444 -5.63 -37.94 27.73
CA LEU A 444 -5.93 -37.48 26.37
C LEU A 444 -4.76 -36.76 25.70
N VAL A 445 -4.07 -35.88 26.43
CA VAL A 445 -2.89 -35.15 25.91
C VAL A 445 -1.75 -36.11 25.59
N LEU A 446 -1.47 -37.08 26.47
CA LEU A 446 -0.43 -38.09 26.24
C LEU A 446 -0.76 -39.00 25.04
N ILE A 447 -2.02 -39.39 24.87
CA ILE A 447 -2.47 -40.15 23.69
C ILE A 447 -2.25 -39.33 22.42
N GLY A 448 -2.66 -38.06 22.41
CA GLY A 448 -2.49 -37.17 21.25
C GLY A 448 -1.03 -37.02 20.84
N ILE A 449 -0.12 -36.79 21.80
CA ILE A 449 1.32 -36.72 21.55
C ILE A 449 1.87 -38.07 21.09
N GLY A 450 1.44 -39.17 21.70
CA GLY A 450 1.83 -40.52 21.30
C GLY A 450 1.46 -40.83 19.85
N VAL A 451 0.23 -40.52 19.44
CA VAL A 451 -0.23 -40.66 18.05
C VAL A 451 0.61 -39.78 17.11
N LEU A 452 0.87 -38.53 17.49
CA LEU A 452 1.68 -37.61 16.69
C LEU A 452 3.11 -38.13 16.48
N LEU A 453 3.76 -38.65 17.53
CA LEU A 453 5.08 -39.26 17.47
C LEU A 453 5.09 -40.51 16.59
N LEU A 454 4.04 -41.33 16.67
CA LEU A 454 3.91 -42.55 15.89
C LEU A 454 3.75 -42.25 14.39
N ILE A 455 2.95 -41.23 14.04
CA ILE A 455 2.86 -40.70 12.68
C ILE A 455 4.22 -40.19 12.20
N GLY A 456 4.92 -39.40 13.03
CA GLY A 456 6.26 -38.89 12.73
C GLY A 456 7.26 -40.01 12.47
N ALA A 457 7.31 -41.04 13.32
CA ALA A 457 8.19 -42.19 13.18
C ALA A 457 7.86 -43.02 11.92
N PHE A 458 6.58 -43.27 11.64
CA PHE A 458 6.15 -43.98 10.43
C PHE A 458 6.58 -43.25 9.15
N LEU A 459 6.30 -41.94 9.08
CA LEU A 459 6.71 -41.11 7.97
C LEU A 459 8.24 -41.07 7.83
N PHE A 460 8.99 -41.07 8.95
CA PHE A 460 10.45 -41.03 8.97
C PHE A 460 11.05 -42.28 8.33
N VAL A 461 10.57 -43.46 8.75
CA VAL A 461 11.00 -44.74 8.19
C VAL A 461 10.69 -44.81 6.69
N ARG A 462 9.49 -44.39 6.29
CA ARG A 462 9.07 -44.41 4.88
C ARG A 462 9.92 -43.48 4.01
N LEU A 463 10.25 -42.30 4.51
CA LEU A 463 11.03 -41.30 3.77
C LEU A 463 12.50 -41.71 3.67
N ARG A 464 13.06 -42.30 4.74
CA ARG A 464 14.41 -42.87 4.74
C ARG A 464 14.57 -43.99 3.71
N LYS A 465 13.64 -44.96 3.68
CA LYS A 465 13.65 -46.05 2.69
C LYS A 465 13.68 -45.53 1.25
N ARG A 466 12.84 -44.53 0.94
CA ARG A 466 12.83 -43.89 -0.39
C ARG A 466 14.14 -43.21 -0.78
N MET A 467 14.89 -42.69 0.20
CA MET A 467 16.20 -42.08 -0.06
C MET A 467 17.31 -43.13 -0.18
N GLU A 468 17.17 -44.30 0.45
CA GLU A 468 18.07 -45.45 0.29
C GLU A 468 17.83 -46.20 -1.04
N GLU A 469 16.58 -46.20 -1.54
CA GLU A 469 16.16 -46.85 -2.80
C GLU A 469 16.36 -45.99 -4.05
N ALA A 470 16.60 -44.68 -3.92
CA ALA A 470 16.86 -43.81 -5.07
C ALA A 470 18.25 -44.13 -5.66
N PRO A 471 18.35 -44.62 -6.92
CA PRO A 471 19.64 -44.92 -7.51
C PRO A 471 20.45 -43.64 -7.62
N THR A 472 21.63 -43.62 -6.97
CA THR A 472 22.69 -42.66 -7.26
C THR A 472 22.97 -42.68 -8.76
N GLU A 473 22.93 -41.53 -9.44
CA GLU A 473 23.23 -41.43 -10.89
C GLU A 473 24.58 -42.07 -11.29
N GLU A 474 25.48 -42.30 -10.34
CA GLU A 474 26.72 -43.09 -10.53
C GLU A 474 26.50 -44.56 -10.93
N THR A 475 25.38 -45.21 -10.58
CA THR A 475 25.08 -46.58 -11.02
C THR A 475 24.47 -46.66 -12.41
N VAL A 476 23.96 -45.55 -12.96
CA VAL A 476 23.51 -45.46 -14.36
C VAL A 476 24.69 -45.16 -15.28
N ALA A 477 25.61 -44.29 -14.86
CA ALA A 477 26.83 -43.96 -15.62
C ALA A 477 27.82 -45.14 -15.77
N ARG A 478 27.72 -46.19 -14.95
CA ARG A 478 28.52 -47.43 -15.09
C ARG A 478 27.88 -48.53 -15.94
N LYS A 479 26.65 -48.30 -16.45
CA LYS A 479 25.88 -49.29 -17.22
C LYS A 479 25.63 -48.89 -18.68
N GLU A 480 26.22 -47.79 -19.15
CA GLU A 480 26.34 -47.53 -20.59
C GLU A 480 27.75 -47.93 -21.02
N PRO A 481 27.92 -49.03 -21.80
CA PRO A 481 29.20 -49.38 -22.41
C PRO A 481 29.62 -48.42 -23.52
#